data_AF-A0A3L8DUC2-F1
#
_entry.id   AF-A0A3L8DUC2-F1
#
_cell.length_a   1.000
_cell.length_b   1.000
_cell.length_c   1.000
_cell.angle_alpha   90.00
_cell.angle_beta   90.00
_cell.angle_gamma   90.00
#
_symmetry.space_group_name_H-M   'P 1'
#
loop_
_entity.id
_entity.type
_entity.pdbx_description
1 polymer ?
#
loop_
_entity_poly.entity_id
_entity_poly.type
_entity_poly.pdbx_seq_one_letter_code
_entity_poly.pdbx_strand_id
1 'polypeptide(L)'
;MSILRISRFPVDQGENTNAMKCLLAIILGVAFIAVESKVVPASGDDPQETQPLQISDHIREAQNLINNLGAQIQQQLNLPNQEELVNTFKEQSSNLATNVQAYIRNITDEVKNKTPELETLWTNVKTRLSEMVDKLNVNPETTEQVNQLRSTFQEGIQTLVTESENAAKSISENSAIVQEGIAKMTKQAIDIAVEASQNLKNQLTQHATTPQA
;
A
#
# COMPACT_ATOMS: atom_id res chain seq x y z
N MET A 1 11.10 79.11 7.31
CA MET A 1 11.86 79.66 8.45
C MET A 1 12.04 78.51 9.45
N SER A 2 13.28 78.04 9.56
CA SER A 2 14.00 77.20 10.56
C SER A 2 13.17 76.31 11.54
N ILE A 3 13.50 75.07 11.92
CA ILE A 3 14.77 74.44 12.41
C ILE A 3 14.55 72.89 12.33
N LEU A 4 15.35 72.08 11.60
CA LEU A 4 16.56 71.31 11.98
C LEU A 4 16.40 70.24 13.10
N ARG A 5 16.52 68.94 12.78
CA ARG A 5 17.63 68.05 13.20
C ARG A 5 17.41 66.57 12.82
N ILE A 6 18.41 66.04 12.12
CA ILE A 6 18.68 64.62 11.85
C ILE A 6 19.67 64.10 12.90
N SER A 7 19.51 62.85 13.36
CA SER A 7 20.53 61.88 13.86
C SER A 7 19.76 60.73 14.54
N ARG A 8 20.08 59.43 14.51
CA ARG A 8 21.04 58.53 13.83
C ARG A 8 20.65 57.10 14.30
N PHE A 9 20.73 56.09 13.42
CA PHE A 9 20.57 54.62 13.61
C PHE A 9 21.50 54.02 14.71
N PRO A 10 21.43 52.72 15.16
CA PRO A 10 21.07 51.51 14.38
C PRO A 10 20.41 50.26 15.06
N VAL A 11 19.91 49.36 14.18
CA VAL A 11 20.05 47.87 14.10
C VAL A 11 20.30 47.06 15.39
N ASP A 12 19.46 46.05 15.67
CA ASP A 12 19.90 44.65 15.80
C ASP A 12 18.74 43.61 15.70
N GLN A 13 19.10 42.42 15.22
CA GLN A 13 18.29 41.23 14.96
C GLN A 13 17.74 40.57 16.24
N GLY A 14 16.71 39.73 16.09
CA GLY A 14 16.31 38.83 17.18
C GLY A 14 15.06 38.01 16.89
N GLU A 15 15.18 37.05 15.97
CA GLU A 15 14.28 35.91 15.84
C GLU A 15 14.32 35.07 17.13
N ASN A 16 13.19 34.87 17.82
CA ASN A 16 12.90 33.58 18.45
C ASN A 16 11.44 33.40 18.87
N THR A 17 11.07 32.13 18.79
CA THR A 17 9.78 31.46 18.84
C THR A 17 9.27 31.23 20.29
N ASN A 18 7.95 31.06 20.40
CA ASN A 18 7.19 30.35 21.46
C ASN A 18 6.92 31.04 22.82
N ALA A 19 5.62 31.22 23.16
CA ALA A 19 4.97 30.63 24.36
C ALA A 19 3.56 31.21 24.65
N MET A 20 2.53 30.39 24.37
CA MET A 20 1.46 29.93 25.28
C MET A 20 1.07 30.79 26.51
N LYS A 21 -0.25 31.05 26.71
CA LYS A 21 -1.06 30.56 27.85
C LYS A 21 -2.42 31.26 28.03
N CYS A 22 -3.35 30.51 28.65
CA CYS A 22 -4.60 30.89 29.35
C CYS A 22 -5.86 30.94 28.45
N LEU A 23 -7.01 30.30 28.75
CA LEU A 23 -7.59 29.83 30.02
C LEU A 23 -8.70 28.77 29.78
N LEU A 24 -8.90 27.91 30.79
CA LEU A 24 -9.91 26.84 30.93
C LEU A 24 -11.34 27.36 31.12
N ALA A 25 -12.37 26.64 30.62
CA ALA A 25 -13.68 26.49 31.29
C ALA A 25 -14.49 25.30 30.72
N ILE A 26 -14.94 24.42 31.62
CA ILE A 26 -15.81 23.25 31.40
C ILE A 26 -17.27 23.68 31.60
N ILE A 27 -18.20 23.35 30.69
CA ILE A 27 -19.64 23.22 31.02
C ILE A 27 -20.27 22.05 30.26
N LEU A 28 -20.79 21.10 31.04
CA LEU A 28 -21.69 20.01 30.66
C LEU A 28 -23.09 20.58 30.36
N GLY A 29 -23.70 20.18 29.24
CA GLY A 29 -25.09 20.53 28.92
C GLY A 29 -25.73 19.51 28.00
N VAL A 30 -26.39 18.50 28.58
CA VAL A 30 -27.32 17.62 27.88
C VAL A 30 -28.61 18.40 27.63
N ALA A 31 -28.98 18.57 26.36
CA ALA A 31 -30.31 19.02 25.98
C ALA A 31 -30.87 18.07 24.92
N PHE A 32 -31.71 17.14 25.36
CA PHE A 32 -32.69 16.48 24.50
C PHE A 32 -33.71 17.55 24.07
N ILE A 33 -33.80 17.83 22.77
CA ILE A 33 -34.94 18.55 22.21
C ILE A 33 -35.50 17.68 21.09
N ALA A 34 -36.60 16.99 21.41
CA ALA A 34 -37.49 16.40 20.42
C ALA A 34 -38.36 17.53 19.84
N VAL A 35 -38.26 17.77 18.54
CA VAL A 35 -39.28 18.46 17.76
C VAL A 35 -39.39 17.76 16.41
N GLU A 36 -40.49 17.05 16.20
CA GLU A 36 -40.92 16.67 14.86
C GLU A 36 -41.60 17.85 14.16
N SER A 37 -41.47 17.84 12.83
CA SER A 37 -42.27 18.56 11.83
C SER A 37 -41.82 19.98 11.46
N LYS A 38 -41.13 20.10 10.32
CA LYS A 38 -41.62 20.74 9.07
C LYS A 38 -40.46 21.17 8.15
N VAL A 39 -40.26 20.36 7.12
CA VAL A 39 -39.55 20.56 5.83
C VAL A 39 -38.95 21.94 5.49
N VAL A 40 -37.62 21.99 5.35
CA VAL A 40 -36.81 22.77 4.36
C VAL A 40 -35.51 21.98 4.14
N PRO A 41 -35.00 21.80 2.89
CA PRO A 41 -33.92 20.86 2.62
C PRO A 41 -32.59 21.46 3.07
N ALA A 42 -32.06 20.99 4.20
CA ALA A 42 -30.65 21.12 4.48
C ALA A 42 -29.95 20.11 3.57
N SER A 43 -29.03 20.60 2.74
CA SER A 43 -28.11 19.81 1.92
C SER A 43 -27.75 18.54 2.67
N GLY A 44 -28.15 17.41 2.10
CA GLY A 44 -27.72 16.13 2.60
C GLY A 44 -26.20 16.16 2.66
N ASP A 45 -25.65 15.95 3.85
CA ASP A 45 -24.54 15.02 3.92
C ASP A 45 -25.09 13.73 3.31
N ASP A 46 -24.92 13.59 1.99
CA ASP A 46 -25.09 12.31 1.31
C ASP A 46 -24.38 11.29 2.21
N PRO A 47 -24.99 10.12 2.49
CA PRO A 47 -24.20 8.99 2.93
C PRO A 47 -23.14 8.85 1.86
N GLN A 48 -21.90 9.21 2.21
CA GLN A 48 -20.73 9.13 1.36
C GLN A 48 -20.87 7.83 0.60
N GLU A 49 -21.23 7.91 -0.68
CA GLU A 49 -21.52 6.73 -1.47
C GLU A 49 -20.31 5.84 -1.29
N THR A 50 -20.50 4.75 -0.57
CA THR A 50 -19.54 3.67 -0.54
C THR A 50 -19.56 3.17 -1.97
N GLN A 51 -18.72 3.77 -2.81
CA GLN A 51 -18.41 3.23 -4.12
C GLN A 51 -18.22 1.75 -3.87
N PRO A 52 -19.00 0.88 -4.52
CA PRO A 52 -18.84 -0.55 -4.32
C PRO A 52 -17.37 -0.82 -4.61
N LEU A 53 -16.65 -1.28 -3.59
CA LEU A 53 -15.22 -1.55 -3.69
C LEU A 53 -15.07 -2.52 -4.86
N GLN A 54 -14.61 -2.00 -6.01
CA GLN A 54 -14.42 -2.76 -7.26
C GLN A 54 -13.18 -3.66 -7.15
N ILE A 55 -13.04 -4.34 -6.00
CA ILE A 55 -11.99 -5.29 -5.69
C ILE A 55 -11.92 -6.37 -6.77
N SER A 56 -13.08 -6.84 -7.26
CA SER A 56 -13.12 -7.84 -8.33
C SER A 56 -12.46 -7.37 -9.62
N ASP A 57 -12.61 -6.10 -9.99
CA ASP A 57 -11.94 -5.55 -11.18
C ASP A 57 -10.44 -5.42 -10.96
N HIS A 58 -10.01 -4.97 -9.77
CA HIS A 58 -8.59 -4.90 -9.43
C HIS A 58 -7.93 -6.28 -9.37
N ILE A 59 -8.62 -7.30 -8.85
CA ILE A 59 -8.13 -8.69 -8.87
C ILE A 59 -7.96 -9.15 -10.32
N ARG A 60 -8.97 -8.92 -11.16
CA ARG A 60 -8.92 -9.33 -12.58
C ARG A 60 -7.80 -8.61 -13.33
N GLU A 61 -7.60 -7.33 -13.06
CA GLU A 61 -6.47 -6.57 -13.61
C GLU A 61 -5.13 -7.17 -13.18
N ALA A 62 -4.97 -7.45 -11.89
CA ALA A 62 -3.75 -8.07 -11.36
C ALA A 62 -3.49 -9.45 -11.98
N GLN A 63 -4.51 -10.30 -12.10
CA GLN A 63 -4.41 -11.59 -12.78
C GLN A 63 -3.93 -11.45 -14.24
N ASN A 64 -4.50 -10.49 -14.98
CA ASN A 64 -4.08 -10.22 -16.35
C ASN A 64 -2.62 -9.74 -16.43
N LEU A 65 -2.21 -8.85 -15.51
CA LEU A 65 -0.83 -8.38 -15.44
C LEU A 65 0.15 -9.52 -15.15
N ILE A 66 -0.17 -10.41 -14.21
CA ILE A 66 0.66 -11.57 -13.85
C ILE A 66 0.80 -12.54 -15.02
N ASN A 67 -0.31 -12.86 -15.70
CA ASN A 67 -0.30 -13.74 -16.87
C ASN A 67 0.57 -13.18 -18.00
N ASN A 68 0.46 -11.87 -18.25
CA ASN A 68 1.27 -11.18 -19.26
C ASN A 68 2.75 -11.13 -18.86
N LEU A 69 3.04 -10.91 -17.58
CA LEU A 69 4.41 -10.90 -17.06
C LEU A 69 5.07 -12.28 -17.23
N GLY A 70 4.36 -13.38 -16.94
CA GLY A 70 4.88 -14.73 -17.13
C GLY A 70 5.33 -14.98 -18.58
N ALA A 71 4.54 -14.53 -19.56
CA ALA A 71 4.90 -14.61 -20.97
C ALA A 71 6.14 -13.77 -21.33
N GLN A 72 6.24 -12.53 -20.81
CA GLN A 72 7.40 -11.66 -21.06
C GLN A 72 8.69 -12.21 -20.45
N ILE A 73 8.62 -12.72 -19.21
CA ILE A 73 9.74 -13.39 -18.57
C ILE A 73 10.28 -14.49 -19.47
N GLN A 74 9.40 -15.34 -20.00
CA GLN A 74 9.78 -16.47 -20.85
C GLN A 74 10.48 -16.03 -22.15
N GLN A 75 10.12 -14.88 -22.70
CA GLN A 75 10.79 -14.29 -23.88
C GLN A 75 12.22 -13.81 -23.54
N GLN A 76 12.40 -13.23 -22.36
CA GLN A 76 13.70 -12.67 -21.91
C GLN A 76 14.74 -13.75 -21.60
N LEU A 77 14.32 -14.95 -21.20
CA LEU A 77 15.25 -16.06 -20.88
C LEU A 77 16.09 -16.53 -22.07
N ASN A 78 15.66 -16.24 -23.29
CA ASN A 78 16.38 -16.63 -24.50
C ASN A 78 17.39 -15.56 -24.94
N LEU A 79 17.54 -14.46 -24.20
CA LEU A 79 18.47 -13.38 -24.52
C LEU A 79 19.86 -13.61 -23.90
N PRO A 80 20.91 -13.06 -24.52
CA PRO A 80 22.29 -13.18 -24.03
C PRO A 80 22.57 -12.38 -22.73
N ASN A 81 21.74 -11.42 -22.33
CA ASN A 81 21.92 -10.58 -21.13
C ASN A 81 21.52 -11.28 -19.82
N GLN A 82 22.00 -12.51 -19.60
CA GLN A 82 21.62 -13.32 -18.44
C GLN A 82 21.99 -12.68 -17.09
N GLU A 83 23.13 -11.98 -17.00
CA GLU A 83 23.57 -11.33 -15.76
C GLU A 83 22.66 -10.17 -15.34
N GLU A 84 22.23 -9.32 -16.28
CA GLU A 84 21.28 -8.25 -16.01
C GLU A 84 19.92 -8.79 -15.57
N LEU A 85 19.46 -9.88 -16.21
CA LEU A 85 18.23 -10.56 -15.83
C LEU A 85 18.32 -11.12 -14.41
N VAL A 86 19.45 -11.72 -14.03
CA VAL A 86 19.70 -12.20 -12.67
C VAL A 86 19.61 -11.05 -11.65
N ASN A 87 20.28 -9.93 -11.92
CA ASN A 87 20.28 -8.77 -11.02
C ASN A 87 18.89 -8.15 -10.88
N THR A 88 18.15 -8.06 -11.99
CA THR A 88 16.74 -7.64 -12.02
C THR A 88 15.89 -8.50 -11.09
N PHE A 89 15.99 -9.84 -11.19
CA PHE A 89 15.21 -10.73 -10.34
C PHE A 89 15.61 -10.65 -8.86
N LYS A 90 16.90 -10.51 -8.56
CA LYS A 90 17.38 -10.29 -7.18
C LYS A 90 16.77 -9.03 -6.58
N GLU A 91 16.86 -7.92 -7.29
CA GLU A 91 16.35 -6.63 -6.84
C GLU A 91 14.83 -6.67 -6.66
N GLN A 92 14.08 -7.12 -7.68
CA GLN A 92 12.62 -7.15 -7.61
C GLN A 92 12.11 -8.14 -6.55
N SER A 93 12.79 -9.26 -6.33
CA SER A 93 12.42 -10.19 -5.25
C SER A 93 12.67 -9.58 -3.87
N SER A 94 13.79 -8.87 -3.69
CA SER A 94 14.08 -8.15 -2.44
C SER A 94 13.05 -7.04 -2.18
N ASN A 95 12.67 -6.29 -3.22
CA ASN A 95 11.65 -5.25 -3.13
C ASN A 95 10.28 -5.84 -2.78
N LEU A 96 9.87 -6.93 -3.43
CA LEU A 96 8.62 -7.63 -3.11
C LEU A 96 8.62 -8.15 -1.67
N ALA A 97 9.70 -8.79 -1.23
CA ALA A 97 9.85 -9.26 0.15
C ALA A 97 9.72 -8.11 1.15
N THR A 98 10.38 -6.98 0.89
CA THR A 98 10.34 -5.79 1.74
C THR A 98 8.93 -5.20 1.83
N ASN A 99 8.26 -5.02 0.69
CA ASN A 99 6.91 -4.47 0.62
C ASN A 99 5.90 -5.37 1.35
N VAL A 100 6.02 -6.69 1.18
CA VAL A 100 5.15 -7.64 1.86
C VAL A 100 5.43 -7.66 3.36
N GLN A 101 6.70 -7.59 3.77
CA GLN A 101 7.02 -7.53 5.20
C GLN A 101 6.48 -6.25 5.85
N ALA A 102 6.52 -5.11 5.14
CA ALA A 102 5.89 -3.87 5.59
C ALA A 102 4.36 -4.01 5.69
N TYR A 103 3.73 -4.61 4.68
CA TYR A 103 2.30 -4.93 4.70
C TYR A 103 1.92 -5.82 5.89
N ILE A 104 2.69 -6.89 6.15
CA ILE A 104 2.47 -7.77 7.29
C ILE A 104 2.49 -6.98 8.61
N ARG A 105 3.45 -6.08 8.79
CA ARG A 105 3.55 -5.25 10.00
C ARG A 105 2.33 -4.33 10.12
N ASN A 106 2.04 -3.56 9.07
CA ASN A 106 0.97 -2.58 9.04
C ASN A 106 -0.41 -3.21 9.31
N ILE A 107 -0.73 -4.32 8.65
CA ILE A 107 -2.01 -5.02 8.88
C ILE A 107 -2.04 -5.69 10.24
N THR A 108 -0.92 -6.26 10.73
CA THR A 108 -0.89 -6.82 12.09
C THR A 108 -1.22 -5.75 13.13
N ASP A 109 -0.67 -4.55 12.99
CA ASP A 109 -0.94 -3.45 13.90
C ASP A 109 -2.37 -2.94 13.75
N GLU A 110 -2.91 -2.89 12.53
CA GLU A 110 -4.29 -2.50 12.29
C GLU A 110 -5.29 -3.49 12.89
N VAL A 111 -5.10 -4.79 12.65
CA VAL A 111 -5.95 -5.86 13.18
C VAL A 111 -5.95 -5.82 14.70
N LYS A 112 -4.79 -5.70 15.34
CA LYS A 112 -4.72 -5.65 16.81
C LYS A 112 -5.40 -4.42 17.42
N ASN A 113 -5.31 -3.27 16.76
CA ASN A 113 -5.71 -1.99 17.35
C ASN A 113 -7.10 -1.51 16.92
N LYS A 114 -7.61 -1.95 15.77
CA LYS A 114 -8.83 -1.41 15.16
C LYS A 114 -9.88 -2.47 14.84
N THR A 115 -9.45 -3.66 14.42
CA THR A 115 -10.35 -4.72 13.94
C THR A 115 -9.92 -6.09 14.47
N PRO A 116 -9.91 -6.32 15.79
CA PRO A 116 -9.42 -7.55 16.40
C PRO A 116 -10.18 -8.80 15.94
N GLU A 117 -11.43 -8.65 15.52
CA GLU A 117 -12.22 -9.72 14.94
C GLU A 117 -11.64 -10.31 13.63
N LEU A 118 -10.70 -9.62 12.98
CA LEU A 118 -9.96 -10.12 11.82
C LEU A 118 -8.77 -11.01 12.17
N GLU A 119 -8.43 -11.18 13.45
CA GLU A 119 -7.19 -11.86 13.86
C GLU A 119 -7.06 -13.29 13.33
N THR A 120 -8.16 -14.06 13.31
CA THR A 120 -8.15 -15.43 12.77
C THR A 120 -7.91 -15.45 11.27
N LEU A 121 -8.61 -14.60 10.51
CA LEU A 121 -8.42 -14.48 9.06
C LEU A 121 -6.98 -14.04 8.75
N TRP A 122 -6.51 -13.02 9.47
CA TRP A 122 -5.19 -12.44 9.27
C TRP A 122 -4.06 -13.41 9.60
N THR A 123 -4.19 -14.24 10.63
CA THR A 123 -3.14 -15.19 11.04
C THR A 123 -2.75 -16.16 9.92
N ASN A 124 -3.75 -16.68 9.19
CA ASN A 124 -3.50 -17.59 8.07
C ASN A 124 -2.78 -16.87 6.91
N VAL A 125 -3.26 -15.68 6.54
CA VAL A 125 -2.66 -14.85 5.49
C VAL A 125 -1.22 -14.46 5.86
N LYS A 126 -1.02 -13.96 7.08
CA LYS A 126 0.29 -13.59 7.62
C LYS A 126 1.29 -14.73 7.57
N THR A 127 0.88 -15.96 7.87
CA THR A 127 1.76 -17.13 7.84
C THR A 127 2.26 -17.37 6.42
N ARG A 128 1.35 -17.43 5.43
CA ARG A 128 1.70 -17.63 4.01
C ARG A 128 2.59 -16.51 3.48
N LEU A 129 2.29 -15.26 3.84
CA LEU A 129 3.09 -14.11 3.41
C LEU A 129 4.48 -14.09 4.07
N SER A 130 4.60 -14.51 5.32
CA SER A 130 5.90 -14.65 6.00
C SER A 130 6.75 -15.73 5.31
N GLU A 131 6.17 -16.90 5.03
CA GLU A 131 6.86 -17.96 4.30
C GLU A 131 7.32 -17.52 2.91
N MET A 132 6.49 -16.74 2.21
CA MET A 132 6.85 -16.17 0.92
C MET A 132 8.02 -15.18 1.04
N VAL A 133 8.01 -14.30 2.04
CA VAL A 133 9.13 -13.37 2.31
C VAL A 133 10.43 -14.14 2.56
N ASP A 134 10.38 -15.21 3.35
CA ASP A 134 11.56 -16.04 3.64
C ASP A 134 12.12 -16.70 2.37
N LYS A 135 11.25 -17.18 1.47
CA LYS A 135 11.66 -17.77 0.18
C LYS A 135 12.21 -16.74 -0.81
N LEU A 136 11.76 -15.49 -0.74
CA LEU A 136 12.21 -14.40 -1.61
C LEU A 136 13.52 -13.76 -1.14
N ASN A 137 13.80 -13.79 0.17
CA ASN A 137 14.98 -13.20 0.77
C ASN A 137 16.20 -14.14 0.72
N VAL A 138 16.54 -14.58 -0.49
CA VAL A 138 17.70 -15.43 -0.77
C VAL A 138 18.73 -14.65 -1.60
N ASN A 139 20.02 -14.97 -1.41
CA ASN A 139 21.09 -14.42 -2.24
C ASN A 139 21.55 -15.50 -3.24
N PRO A 140 20.97 -15.58 -4.45
CA PRO A 140 21.31 -16.65 -5.38
C PRO A 140 22.68 -16.42 -6.02
N GLU A 141 23.50 -17.48 -6.06
CA GLU A 141 24.86 -17.51 -6.60
C GLU A 141 24.95 -18.29 -7.91
N THR A 142 23.94 -19.11 -8.23
CA THR A 142 23.90 -19.94 -9.44
C THR A 142 22.68 -19.66 -10.31
N THR A 143 22.76 -19.96 -11.60
CA THR A 143 21.63 -19.86 -12.53
C THR A 143 20.40 -20.65 -12.07
N GLU A 144 20.62 -21.82 -11.45
CA GLU A 144 19.53 -22.63 -10.90
C GLU A 144 18.82 -21.92 -9.75
N GLN A 145 19.57 -21.32 -8.82
CA GLN A 145 18.99 -20.55 -7.71
C GLN A 145 18.27 -19.30 -8.21
N VAL A 146 18.71 -18.71 -9.33
CA VAL A 146 18.00 -17.58 -9.96
C VAL A 146 16.70 -18.04 -10.61
N ASN A 147 16.69 -19.19 -11.28
CA ASN A 147 15.46 -19.78 -11.82
C ASN A 147 14.46 -20.09 -10.71
N GLN A 148 14.94 -20.58 -9.55
CA GLN A 148 14.13 -20.80 -8.36
C GLN A 148 13.60 -19.47 -7.81
N LEU A 149 14.46 -18.45 -7.65
CA LEU A 149 14.04 -17.12 -7.18
C LEU A 149 12.96 -16.51 -8.09
N ARG A 150 13.13 -16.63 -9.41
CA ARG A 150 12.11 -16.21 -10.39
C ARG A 150 10.80 -16.94 -10.19
N SER A 151 10.83 -18.27 -10.03
CA SER A 151 9.62 -19.06 -9.77
C SER A 151 8.94 -18.61 -8.47
N THR A 152 9.71 -18.42 -7.41
CA THR A 152 9.22 -17.92 -6.11
C THR A 152 8.62 -16.52 -6.24
N PHE A 153 9.22 -15.63 -7.03
CA PHE A 153 8.68 -14.30 -7.31
C PHE A 153 7.30 -14.38 -7.98
N GLN A 154 7.19 -15.18 -9.04
CA GLN A 154 5.92 -15.36 -9.76
C GLN A 154 4.85 -16.00 -8.85
N GLU A 155 5.21 -17.04 -8.11
CA GLU A 155 4.34 -17.68 -7.12
C GLU A 155 3.92 -16.70 -6.02
N GLY A 156 4.82 -15.84 -5.56
CA GLY A 156 4.56 -14.86 -4.52
C GLY A 156 3.52 -13.82 -4.94
N ILE A 157 3.68 -13.24 -6.13
CA ILE A 157 2.69 -12.31 -6.68
C ILE A 157 1.34 -13.02 -6.89
N GLN A 158 1.34 -14.26 -7.40
CA GLN A 158 0.11 -15.03 -7.56
C GLN A 158 -0.57 -15.33 -6.21
N THR A 159 0.22 -15.60 -5.17
CA THR A 159 -0.27 -15.86 -3.81
C THR A 159 -0.96 -14.62 -3.25
N LEU A 160 -0.37 -13.43 -3.41
CA LEU A 160 -1.00 -12.18 -3.00
C LEU A 160 -2.37 -11.99 -3.63
N VAL A 161 -2.51 -12.22 -4.93
CA VAL A 161 -3.79 -12.07 -5.64
C VAL A 161 -4.79 -13.15 -5.25
N THR A 162 -4.35 -14.41 -5.09
CA THR A 162 -5.23 -15.53 -4.75
C THR A 162 -5.79 -15.40 -3.33
N GLU A 163 -4.93 -15.08 -2.35
CA GLU A 163 -5.38 -14.86 -0.97
C GLU A 163 -6.26 -13.61 -0.86
N SER A 164 -5.99 -12.58 -1.68
CA SER A 164 -6.84 -11.40 -1.81
C SER A 164 -8.24 -11.74 -2.34
N GLU A 165 -8.33 -12.61 -3.35
CA GLU A 165 -9.60 -13.09 -3.90
C GLU A 165 -10.38 -13.93 -2.89
N ASN A 166 -9.68 -14.80 -2.15
CA ASN A 166 -10.30 -15.59 -1.08
C ASN A 166 -10.84 -14.70 0.04
N ALA A 167 -10.07 -13.70 0.46
CA ALA A 167 -10.52 -12.72 1.45
C ALA A 167 -11.71 -11.90 0.93
N ALA A 168 -11.68 -11.47 -0.34
CA ALA A 168 -12.76 -10.70 -0.95
C ALA A 168 -14.11 -11.43 -0.93
N LYS A 169 -14.10 -12.76 -1.15
CA LYS A 169 -15.32 -13.59 -1.12
C LYS A 169 -16.00 -13.58 0.24
N SER A 170 -15.22 -13.47 1.32
CA SER A 170 -15.76 -13.41 2.69
C SER A 170 -16.32 -12.04 3.07
N ILE A 171 -16.16 -10.98 2.27
CA ILE A 171 -16.64 -9.63 2.61
C ILE A 171 -18.14 -9.64 2.91
N SER A 172 -18.96 -10.17 2.00
CA SER A 172 -20.43 -10.10 2.10
C SER A 172 -21.04 -10.84 3.32
N GLU A 173 -20.27 -11.70 3.97
CA GLU A 173 -20.72 -12.56 5.07
C GLU A 173 -20.48 -11.93 6.45
N ASN A 174 -19.87 -10.74 6.51
CA ASN A 174 -19.38 -10.14 7.74
C ASN A 174 -20.01 -8.78 8.08
N SER A 175 -19.73 -8.24 9.27
CA SER A 175 -20.18 -6.91 9.71
C SER A 175 -19.53 -5.78 8.88
N ALA A 176 -20.13 -4.58 8.88
CA ALA A 176 -19.63 -3.45 8.07
C ALA A 176 -18.15 -3.07 8.38
N ILE A 177 -17.75 -3.12 9.65
CA ILE A 177 -16.36 -2.83 10.06
C ILE A 177 -15.40 -3.90 9.53
N VAL A 178 -15.81 -5.18 9.61
CA VAL A 178 -15.05 -6.30 9.08
C VAL A 178 -14.98 -6.24 7.56
N GLN A 179 -16.06 -5.87 6.89
CA GLN A 179 -16.11 -5.65 5.44
C GLN A 179 -15.07 -4.62 5.01
N GLU A 180 -15.03 -3.47 5.67
CA GLU A 180 -14.05 -2.41 5.38
C GLU A 180 -12.60 -2.90 5.62
N GLY A 181 -12.35 -3.58 6.74
CA GLY A 181 -11.03 -4.12 7.05
C GLY A 181 -10.55 -5.17 6.04
N ILE A 182 -11.40 -6.13 5.68
CA ILE A 182 -11.11 -7.13 4.63
C ILE A 182 -10.86 -6.42 3.30
N ALA A 183 -11.73 -5.50 2.91
CA ALA A 183 -11.62 -4.78 1.65
C ALA A 183 -10.30 -4.02 1.53
N LYS A 184 -9.88 -3.35 2.61
CA LYS A 184 -8.61 -2.62 2.66
C LYS A 184 -7.40 -3.57 2.60
N MET A 185 -7.41 -4.65 3.37
CA MET A 185 -6.36 -5.68 3.32
C MET A 185 -6.20 -6.24 1.91
N THR A 186 -7.31 -6.66 1.32
CA THR A 186 -7.39 -7.17 -0.05
C THR A 186 -6.85 -6.15 -1.05
N LYS A 187 -7.30 -4.89 -0.98
CA LYS A 187 -6.81 -3.85 -1.89
C LYS A 187 -5.31 -3.66 -1.78
N GLN A 188 -4.77 -3.54 -0.57
CA GLN A 188 -3.33 -3.32 -0.37
C GLN A 188 -2.48 -4.48 -0.88
N ALA A 189 -2.92 -5.73 -0.66
CA ALA A 189 -2.23 -6.89 -1.20
C ALA A 189 -2.26 -6.94 -2.74
N ILE A 190 -3.38 -6.56 -3.37
CA ILE A 190 -3.48 -6.42 -4.83
C ILE A 190 -2.56 -5.30 -5.34
N ASP A 191 -2.56 -4.14 -4.69
CA ASP A 191 -1.70 -3.01 -5.07
C ASP A 191 -0.22 -3.44 -5.08
N ILE A 192 0.24 -4.18 -4.07
CA ILE A 192 1.62 -4.72 -4.02
C ILE A 192 1.89 -5.67 -5.18
N ALA A 193 0.96 -6.57 -5.48
CA ALA A 193 1.10 -7.53 -6.59
C ALA A 193 1.17 -6.82 -7.95
N VAL A 194 0.33 -5.81 -8.16
CA VAL A 194 0.30 -4.98 -9.36
C VAL A 194 1.62 -4.21 -9.51
N GLU A 195 2.06 -3.53 -8.45
CA GLU A 195 3.29 -2.74 -8.46
C GLU A 195 4.51 -3.62 -8.74
N ALA A 196 4.66 -4.75 -8.05
CA ALA A 196 5.76 -5.68 -8.28
C ALA A 196 5.75 -6.23 -9.71
N SER A 197 4.56 -6.54 -10.25
CA SER A 197 4.43 -7.02 -11.63
C SER A 197 4.84 -5.95 -12.65
N GLN A 198 4.38 -4.71 -12.44
CA GLN A 198 4.68 -3.59 -13.33
C GLN A 198 6.16 -3.20 -13.27
N ASN A 199 6.77 -3.16 -12.08
CA ASN A 199 8.18 -2.85 -11.90
C ASN A 199 9.07 -3.88 -12.62
N LEU A 200 8.80 -5.17 -12.45
CA LEU A 200 9.54 -6.21 -13.17
C LEU A 200 9.33 -6.10 -14.69
N LYS A 201 8.10 -5.94 -15.15
CA LYS A 201 7.78 -5.75 -16.58
C LYS A 201 8.58 -4.59 -17.18
N ASN A 202 8.64 -3.46 -16.48
CA ASN A 202 9.32 -2.26 -16.94
C ASN A 202 10.84 -2.47 -17.00
N GLN A 203 11.45 -3.11 -15.99
CA GLN A 203 12.89 -3.42 -16.02
C GLN A 203 13.21 -4.41 -17.15
N LEU A 204 12.46 -5.50 -17.30
CA LEU A 204 12.66 -6.47 -18.37
C LEU A 204 12.54 -5.86 -19.77
N THR A 205 11.61 -4.93 -19.98
CA THR A 205 11.46 -4.23 -21.26
C THR A 205 12.67 -3.35 -21.58
N GLN A 206 13.22 -2.63 -20.58
CA GLN A 206 14.39 -1.77 -20.76
C GLN A 206 15.63 -2.58 -21.18
N HIS A 207 15.84 -3.75 -20.58
CA HIS A 207 16.95 -4.66 -20.94
C HIS A 207 16.79 -5.23 -22.36
N ALA A 208 15.55 -5.46 -22.82
CA ALA A 208 15.29 -5.95 -24.18
C ALA A 208 15.63 -4.94 -25.29
N THR A 209 15.50 -3.64 -24.99
CA THR A 209 15.63 -2.55 -25.97
C THR A 209 17.00 -1.90 -26.02
N THR A 210 17.91 -2.25 -25.10
CA THR A 210 19.26 -1.67 -25.04
C THR A 210 20.19 -2.48 -25.95
N PRO A 211 20.74 -1.91 -27.05
CA PRO A 211 21.68 -2.64 -27.90
C PRO A 211 22.92 -2.99 -27.10
N GLN A 212 23.36 -4.25 -27.16
CA GLN A 212 24.69 -4.64 -26.67
C GLN A 212 25.73 -3.81 -27.43
N ALA A 213 26.48 -2.98 -26.70
CA ALA A 213 27.61 -2.21 -27.23
C ALA A 213 28.90 -3.05 -27.24
#